data_AF-A0AAU2JGA2-F1
#
_entry.id   AF-A0AAU2JGA2-F1
#
_cell.length_a   1.000
_cell.length_b   1.000
_cell.length_c   1.000
_cell.angle_alpha   90.00
_cell.angle_beta   90.00
_cell.angle_gamma   90.00
#
_symmetry.space_group_name_H-M   'P 1'
#
loop_
_entity.id
_entity.type
_entity.pdbx_description
1 polymer ?
#
loop_
_entity_poly.entity_id
_entity_poly.type
_entity_poly.pdbx_seq_one_letter_code
_entity_poly.pdbx_strand_id
1 'polypeptide(L)'
;MPGTRVGAVWRHTNEKGRAHYDQRAAVYGALLADIDARLGAAGDHGIIVMDGDGTDLTYQREHRKLKLATQHIIEDPWFIGSHNSQPVQAAELLAYTAYQVVPRHPGKDFMWDWWSRQLPAAEAPRRI
;
A
#
# COMPACT_ATOMS: atom_id res chain seq x y z
N MET A 1 4.48 7.76 -16.47
CA MET A 1 3.70 6.63 -17.02
C MET A 1 2.26 7.11 -17.17
N PRO A 2 1.77 7.33 -18.41
CA PRO A 2 0.37 7.68 -18.63
C PRO A 2 -0.56 6.62 -18.04
N GLY A 3 -1.64 7.05 -17.36
CA GLY A 3 -2.61 6.14 -16.75
C GLY A 3 -2.25 5.63 -15.34
N THR A 4 -1.04 5.90 -14.82
CA THR A 4 -0.67 5.52 -13.45
C THR A 4 -1.38 6.40 -12.42
N ARG A 5 -1.94 5.77 -11.39
CA ARG A 5 -2.45 6.43 -10.19
C ARG A 5 -1.48 6.20 -9.04
N VAL A 6 -1.31 7.23 -8.21
CA VAL A 6 -0.38 7.22 -7.08
C VAL A 6 -1.15 7.62 -5.83
N GLY A 7 -0.98 6.85 -4.75
CA GLY A 7 -1.62 7.10 -3.47
C GLY A 7 -0.94 6.32 -2.36
N ALA A 8 -1.27 6.67 -1.12
CA ALA A 8 -0.83 5.96 0.07
C ALA A 8 -1.98 5.86 1.06
N VAL A 9 -1.92 4.85 1.93
CA VAL A 9 -2.93 4.62 2.95
C VAL A 9 -2.27 4.39 4.30
N TRP A 10 -2.92 4.80 5.38
CA TRP A 10 -2.33 4.76 6.72
C TRP A 10 -3.39 4.56 7.81
N ARG A 11 -2.93 4.08 8.97
CA ARG A 11 -3.72 4.00 10.20
C ARG A 11 -2.85 4.40 11.38
N HIS A 12 -3.41 5.17 12.31
CA HIS A 12 -2.78 5.40 13.60
C HIS A 12 -3.12 4.27 14.56
N THR A 13 -2.13 3.77 15.31
CA THR A 13 -2.35 2.77 16.34
C THR A 13 -1.38 2.96 17.50
N ASN A 14 -1.84 2.67 18.72
CA ASN A 14 -1.01 2.57 19.91
C ASN A 14 -0.71 1.11 20.29
N GLU A 15 -1.24 0.16 19.51
CA GLU A 15 -1.04 -1.28 19.73
C GLU A 15 0.42 -1.65 19.58
N LYS A 16 0.84 -2.67 20.34
CA LYS A 16 2.21 -3.19 20.37
C LYS A 16 2.22 -4.70 20.19
N GLY A 17 3.39 -5.26 19.89
CA GLY A 17 3.55 -6.71 19.73
C GLY A 17 2.58 -7.27 18.69
N ARG A 18 1.90 -8.37 19.04
CA ARG A 18 1.01 -9.06 18.09
C ARG A 18 -0.12 -8.18 17.57
N ALA A 19 -0.75 -7.39 18.43
CA ALA A 19 -1.86 -6.51 18.06
C ALA A 19 -1.45 -5.46 17.01
N HIS A 20 -0.19 -4.97 17.06
CA HIS A 20 0.34 -4.09 16.02
C HIS A 20 0.39 -4.78 14.65
N TYR A 21 0.86 -6.03 14.59
CA TYR A 21 0.92 -6.79 13.33
C TYR A 21 -0.47 -7.09 12.79
N ASP A 22 -1.44 -7.38 13.67
CA ASP A 22 -2.83 -7.57 13.26
C ASP A 22 -3.44 -6.27 12.69
N GLN A 23 -3.08 -5.11 13.24
CA GLN A 23 -3.45 -3.80 12.65
C GLN A 23 -2.80 -3.58 11.28
N ARG A 24 -1.53 -3.95 11.10
CA ARG A 24 -0.85 -3.86 9.80
C ARG A 24 -1.52 -4.75 8.74
N ALA A 25 -1.90 -5.96 9.14
CA ALA A 25 -2.67 -6.87 8.28
C ALA A 25 -4.04 -6.29 7.91
N ALA A 26 -4.74 -5.69 8.88
CA ALA A 26 -6.06 -5.08 8.64
C ALA A 26 -5.99 -3.87 7.70
N VAL A 27 -4.95 -3.03 7.79
CA VAL A 27 -4.74 -1.91 6.83
C VAL A 27 -4.51 -2.45 5.42
N TYR A 28 -3.68 -3.49 5.29
CA TYR A 28 -3.43 -4.12 4.00
C TYR A 28 -4.69 -4.77 3.42
N GLY A 29 -5.46 -5.51 4.23
CA GLY A 29 -6.74 -6.09 3.80
C GLY A 29 -7.75 -5.04 3.33
N ALA A 30 -7.82 -3.89 4.02
CA ALA A 30 -8.68 -2.79 3.60
C ALA A 30 -8.21 -2.13 2.30
N LEU A 31 -6.89 -2.03 2.07
CA LEU A 31 -6.34 -1.59 0.79
C LEU A 31 -6.68 -2.56 -0.35
N LEU A 32 -6.55 -3.87 -0.12
CA LEU A 32 -6.94 -4.87 -1.11
C LEU A 32 -8.41 -4.74 -1.51
N ALA A 33 -9.31 -4.60 -0.52
CA ALA A 33 -10.73 -4.45 -0.79
C ALA A 33 -11.05 -3.17 -1.61
N ASP A 34 -10.36 -2.05 -1.34
CA ASP A 34 -10.51 -0.81 -2.11
C ASP A 34 -10.01 -0.98 -3.56
N ILE A 35 -8.85 -1.63 -3.76
CA ILE A 35 -8.32 -1.90 -5.11
C ILE A 35 -9.21 -2.87 -5.87
N ASP A 36 -9.63 -3.97 -5.24
CA ASP A 36 -10.49 -5.00 -5.83
C ASP A 36 -11.83 -4.41 -6.29
N ALA A 37 -12.46 -3.58 -5.45
CA ALA A 37 -13.70 -2.87 -5.81
C ALA A 37 -13.50 -1.90 -6.98
N ARG A 38 -12.36 -1.20 -7.06
CA ARG A 38 -12.05 -0.30 -8.18
C ARG A 38 -11.84 -1.07 -9.49
N LEU A 39 -11.13 -2.20 -9.44
CA LEU A 39 -10.94 -3.08 -10.60
C LEU A 39 -12.29 -3.65 -11.05
N GLY A 40 -13.14 -4.10 -10.11
CA GLY A 40 -14.48 -4.57 -10.42
C GLY A 40 -15.39 -3.51 -11.04
N ALA A 41 -15.34 -2.28 -10.55
CA ALA A 41 -16.07 -1.17 -11.15
C ALA A 41 -15.59 -0.82 -12.57
N ALA A 42 -14.31 -1.07 -12.87
CA ALA A 42 -13.73 -0.89 -14.20
C ALA A 42 -13.94 -2.11 -15.14
N GLY A 43 -14.32 -3.27 -14.59
CA GLY A 43 -14.35 -4.54 -15.32
C GLY A 43 -12.96 -5.13 -15.60
N ASP A 44 -11.94 -4.65 -14.89
CA ASP A 44 -10.54 -5.05 -15.08
C ASP A 44 -10.12 -6.13 -14.08
N HIS A 45 -8.95 -6.73 -14.32
CA HIS A 45 -8.26 -7.60 -13.36
C HIS A 45 -6.85 -7.08 -13.12
N GLY A 46 -6.30 -7.38 -11.94
CA GLY A 46 -4.97 -6.92 -11.56
C GLY A 46 -4.22 -7.92 -10.68
N ILE A 47 -2.90 -7.75 -10.63
CA ILE A 47 -2.02 -8.46 -9.70
C ILE A 47 -1.39 -7.45 -8.74
N ILE A 48 -1.03 -7.92 -7.55
CA ILE A 48 -0.24 -7.13 -6.61
C ILE A 48 1.22 -7.56 -6.72
N VAL A 49 2.08 -6.60 -7.07
CA VAL A 49 3.54 -6.75 -6.99
C VAL A 49 4.03 -5.88 -5.85
N MET A 50 4.81 -6.44 -4.94
CA MET A 50 5.27 -5.72 -3.76
C MET A 50 6.68 -6.13 -3.32
N ASP A 51 7.30 -5.29 -2.50
CA ASP A 51 8.57 -5.61 -1.87
C ASP A 51 8.42 -6.76 -0.85
N GLY A 52 9.48 -7.55 -0.71
CA GLY A 52 9.57 -8.68 0.20
C GLY A 52 10.18 -9.91 -0.45
N ASP A 53 10.24 -10.99 0.33
CA ASP A 53 10.81 -12.29 -0.05
C ASP A 53 9.80 -13.45 0.08
N GLY A 54 8.54 -13.13 0.41
CA GLY A 54 7.46 -14.09 0.59
C GLY A 54 7.46 -14.85 1.92
N THR A 55 8.35 -14.52 2.86
CA THR A 55 8.41 -15.19 4.17
C THR A 55 7.28 -14.76 5.12
N ASP A 56 6.76 -13.52 4.99
CA ASP A 56 5.59 -13.05 5.73
C ASP A 56 4.29 -13.50 5.06
N LEU A 57 3.77 -14.64 5.51
CA LEU A 57 2.51 -15.24 5.02
C LEU A 57 1.27 -14.38 5.29
N THR A 58 1.39 -13.27 6.02
CA THR A 58 0.28 -12.34 6.25
C THR A 58 -0.33 -11.84 4.96
N TYR A 59 0.49 -11.46 3.98
CA TYR A 59 -0.01 -10.88 2.73
C TYR A 59 -0.79 -11.89 1.89
N GLN A 60 -0.29 -13.13 1.78
CA GLN A 60 -1.02 -14.23 1.14
C GLN A 60 -2.34 -14.53 1.87
N ARG A 61 -2.33 -14.57 3.21
CA ARG A 61 -3.54 -14.79 4.01
C ARG A 61 -4.59 -13.71 3.74
N GLU A 62 -4.21 -12.44 3.62
CA GLU A 62 -5.17 -11.36 3.35
C GLU A 62 -5.70 -11.42 1.90
N HIS A 63 -4.88 -11.76 0.91
CA HIS A 63 -5.35 -12.03 -0.47
C HIS A 63 -6.41 -13.12 -0.51
N ARG A 64 -6.19 -14.23 0.20
CA ARG A 64 -7.11 -15.38 0.25
C ARG A 64 -8.44 -15.11 0.98
N LYS A 65 -8.62 -13.92 1.57
CA LYS A 65 -9.91 -13.49 2.12
C LYS A 65 -10.83 -12.86 1.05
N LEU A 66 -10.30 -12.50 -0.11
CA LEU A 66 -11.11 -12.01 -1.23
C LEU A 66 -12.07 -13.11 -1.71
N LYS A 67 -13.27 -12.70 -2.12
CA LYS A 67 -14.30 -13.65 -2.56
C LYS A 67 -13.97 -14.15 -3.95
N LEU A 68 -13.61 -15.42 -4.08
CA LEU A 68 -13.25 -16.04 -5.38
C LEU A 68 -14.28 -15.78 -6.50
N ALA A 69 -15.57 -15.73 -6.17
CA ALA A 69 -16.65 -15.51 -7.15
C ALA A 69 -16.72 -14.07 -7.71
N THR A 70 -16.11 -13.10 -7.02
CA THR A 70 -16.22 -11.67 -7.37
C THR A 70 -14.88 -10.94 -7.30
N GLN A 71 -13.77 -11.65 -7.09
CA GLN A 71 -12.46 -11.02 -6.99
C GLN A 71 -11.98 -10.58 -8.38
N HIS A 72 -11.37 -9.41 -8.41
CA HIS A 72 -10.72 -8.82 -9.57
C HIS A 72 -9.19 -8.71 -9.38
N ILE A 73 -8.72 -8.77 -8.13
CA ILE A 73 -7.32 -9.10 -7.84
C ILE A 73 -7.15 -10.61 -7.99
N ILE A 74 -6.20 -11.03 -8.82
CA ILE A 74 -5.88 -12.43 -9.06
C ILE A 74 -4.57 -12.82 -8.37
N GLU A 75 -4.51 -14.07 -7.92
CA GLU A 75 -3.35 -14.70 -7.27
C GLU A 75 -2.95 -14.11 -5.90
N ASP A 76 -2.06 -14.84 -5.22
CA ASP A 76 -1.27 -14.32 -4.11
C ASP A 76 -0.27 -13.25 -4.62
N PRO A 77 0.23 -12.34 -3.74
CA PRO A 77 1.10 -11.24 -4.17
C PRO A 77 2.45 -11.75 -4.70
N TRP A 78 2.97 -11.07 -5.72
CA TRP A 78 4.28 -11.34 -6.29
C TRP A 78 5.34 -10.51 -5.59
N PHE A 79 6.24 -11.20 -4.90
CA PHE A 79 7.32 -10.57 -4.15
C PHE A 79 8.55 -10.35 -5.03
N ILE A 80 9.00 -9.10 -5.11
CA ILE A 80 10.22 -8.73 -5.82
C ILE A 80 10.95 -7.69 -4.97
N GLY A 81 12.19 -8.01 -4.58
CA GLY A 81 13.03 -7.07 -3.85
C GLY A 81 13.19 -5.74 -4.59
N SER A 82 13.02 -4.63 -3.88
CA SER A 82 13.01 -3.28 -4.47
C SER A 82 14.25 -2.93 -5.30
N HIS A 83 15.43 -3.45 -4.94
CA HIS A 83 16.67 -3.29 -5.70
C HIS A 83 16.61 -3.88 -7.13
N ASN A 84 15.66 -4.78 -7.39
CA ASN A 84 15.43 -5.40 -8.70
C ASN A 84 14.22 -4.83 -9.45
N SER A 85 13.47 -3.88 -8.88
CA SER A 85 12.22 -3.38 -9.46
C SER A 85 12.02 -1.89 -9.22
N GLN A 86 12.20 -1.08 -10.27
CA GLN A 86 12.00 0.37 -10.23
C GLN A 86 10.58 0.78 -9.79
N PRO A 87 9.49 0.11 -10.22
CA PRO A 87 8.15 0.42 -9.71
C PRO A 87 7.99 0.16 -8.21
N VAL A 88 8.58 -0.93 -7.70
CA VAL A 88 8.55 -1.25 -6.25
C VAL A 88 9.38 -0.22 -5.47
N GLN A 89 10.57 0.13 -5.96
CA GLN A 89 11.38 1.18 -5.36
C GLN A 89 10.66 2.54 -5.35
N ALA A 90 9.91 2.88 -6.41
CA ALA A 90 9.08 4.06 -6.44
C ALA A 90 7.97 3.97 -5.35
N ALA A 91 7.30 2.83 -5.21
CA ALA A 91 6.29 2.61 -4.17
C ALA A 91 6.85 2.77 -2.75
N GLU A 92 8.08 2.33 -2.48
CA GLU A 92 8.75 2.57 -1.19
C GLU A 92 8.98 4.06 -0.93
N LEU A 93 9.46 4.80 -1.94
CA LEU A 93 9.67 6.25 -1.82
C LEU A 93 8.34 6.97 -1.56
N LEU A 94 7.28 6.58 -2.27
CA LEU A 94 5.91 7.08 -2.02
C LEU A 94 5.51 6.83 -0.57
N ALA A 95 5.58 5.58 -0.09
CA ALA A 95 5.25 5.24 1.29
C ALA A 95 6.07 6.04 2.31
N TYR A 96 7.36 6.25 2.05
CA TYR A 96 8.24 7.05 2.89
C TYR A 96 7.82 8.52 2.93
N THR A 97 7.52 9.13 1.78
CA THR A 97 7.01 10.52 1.76
C THR A 97 5.68 10.66 2.50
N ALA A 98 4.75 9.71 2.36
CA ALA A 98 3.50 9.70 3.13
C ALA A 98 3.76 9.60 4.64
N TYR A 99 4.72 8.75 5.05
CA TYR A 99 5.14 8.61 6.44
C TYR A 99 5.80 9.87 7.00
N GLN A 100 6.35 10.78 6.20
CA GLN A 100 6.84 12.06 6.74
C GLN A 100 5.69 13.07 6.94
N VAL A 101 4.68 13.04 6.07
CA VAL A 101 3.57 14.00 6.09
C VAL A 101 2.53 13.69 7.16
N VAL A 102 2.31 12.41 7.49
CA VAL A 102 1.26 11.97 8.43
C VAL A 102 1.62 12.23 9.91
N PRO A 103 2.67 11.63 10.48
CA PRO A 103 3.07 11.84 11.88
C PRO A 103 3.77 13.18 12.11
N ARG A 104 4.35 13.81 11.08
CA ARG A 104 5.09 15.08 11.17
C ARG A 104 6.07 15.14 12.35
N HIS A 105 7.00 14.20 12.39
CA HIS A 105 8.03 14.20 13.43
C HIS A 105 8.84 15.51 13.40
N PRO A 106 9.03 16.23 14.53
CA PRO A 106 9.69 17.55 14.56
C PRO A 106 11.08 17.60 13.92
N GLY A 107 11.90 16.56 14.13
CA GLY A 107 13.23 16.47 13.50
C GLY A 107 13.24 16.15 11.99
N LYS A 108 12.08 16.16 11.34
CA LYS A 108 11.88 15.86 9.91
C LYS A 108 10.98 16.91 9.23
N ASP A 109 10.94 18.12 9.79
CA ASP A 109 10.15 19.24 9.29
C ASP A 109 10.43 19.59 7.82
N PHE A 110 11.69 19.54 7.39
CA PHE A 110 12.10 19.71 6.00
C PHE A 110 11.48 18.69 5.02
N MET A 111 10.81 17.64 5.54
CA MET A 111 10.17 16.58 4.77
C MET A 111 8.64 16.60 4.81
N TRP A 112 8.03 17.46 5.63
CA TRP A 112 6.57 17.44 5.87
C TRP A 112 5.73 17.78 4.64
N ASP A 113 6.33 18.41 3.62
CA ASP A 113 5.67 18.81 2.38
C ASP A 113 6.13 17.98 1.16
N TRP A 114 6.97 16.96 1.38
CA TRP A 114 7.54 16.16 0.29
C TRP A 114 6.48 15.47 -0.57
N TRP A 115 5.40 14.95 0.03
CA TRP A 115 4.32 14.33 -0.75
C TRP A 115 3.75 15.31 -1.77
N SER A 116 3.26 16.47 -1.32
CA SER A 116 2.65 17.48 -2.21
C SER A 116 3.65 18.10 -3.19
N ARG A 117 4.92 18.27 -2.79
CA ARG A 117 5.94 18.90 -3.62
C ARG A 117 6.47 17.99 -4.71
N GLN A 118 6.78 16.74 -4.37
CA GLN A 118 7.41 15.79 -5.30
C GLN A 118 6.38 15.03 -6.12
N LEU A 119 5.13 14.94 -5.63
CA LEU A 119 4.06 14.15 -6.23
C LEU A 119 2.77 14.99 -6.38
N PRO A 120 2.81 16.12 -7.12
CA PRO A 120 1.67 17.04 -7.19
C PRO A 120 0.39 16.44 -7.81
N ALA A 121 0.51 15.34 -8.54
CA ALA A 121 -0.62 14.62 -9.15
C ALA A 121 -1.08 13.39 -8.34
N ALA A 122 -0.45 13.09 -7.19
CA ALA A 122 -0.82 11.95 -6.36
C ALA A 122 -2.02 12.27 -5.46
N GLU A 123 -2.87 11.27 -5.21
CA GLU A 123 -3.94 11.37 -4.22
C GLU A 123 -3.33 11.58 -2.83
N ALA A 124 -3.94 12.41 -1.98
CA ALA A 124 -3.43 12.62 -0.63
C ALA A 124 -3.44 11.31 0.19
N PRO A 125 -2.46 11.09 1.10
CA PRO A 125 -2.43 9.89 1.93
C PRO A 125 -3.73 9.74 2.73
N ARG A 126 -4.46 8.64 2.51
CA ARG A 126 -5.79 8.44 3.11
C ARG A 126 -5.71 7.61 4.39
N ARG A 127 -6.48 7.99 5.39
CA ARG A 127 -6.66 7.18 6.62
C ARG A 127 -7.64 6.04 6.37
N ILE A 128 -7.33 4.83 6.87
CA ILE A 128 -8.22 3.66 6.87
C ILE A 128 -8.25 2.99 8.26
#